data_AF-A0A7X6AS36-F1
#
_entry.id   AF-A0A7X6AS36-F1
#
_cell.length_a   1.000
_cell.length_b   1.000
_cell.length_c   1.000
_cell.angle_alpha   90.00
_cell.angle_beta   90.00
_cell.angle_gamma   90.00
#
_symmetry.space_group_name_H-M   'P 1'
#
loop_
_entity.id
_entity.type
_entity.pdbx_description
1 polymer ?
#
loop_
_entity_poly.entity_id
_entity_poly.type
_entity_poly.pdbx_seq_one_letter_code
_entity_poly.pdbx_strand_id
1 'polypeptide(L)'
;MSEDGPSGRDAVPIAIDFHFDVMCPWAYQTSKWIRTVREMVPLDITWRFFSLEEINREEGKKHPWEREWSYGWGMMRVAALLRRTSMDDCDRFYEAAGRALHEDARQPHRPEVAEAILEEIGLDPGVVRASIEDRTTSDEVKADH
;
A
#
# COMPACT_ATOMS: atom_id res chain seq x y z
N MET A 1 -0.17 -45.23 18.83
CA MET A 1 0.29 -44.27 17.82
C MET A 1 -0.79 -43.22 17.71
N SER A 2 -0.66 -42.13 18.46
CA SER A 2 -1.55 -40.98 18.36
C SER A 2 -0.68 -39.80 17.98
N GLU A 3 -0.55 -39.58 16.68
CA GLU A 3 0.05 -38.37 16.11
C GLU A 3 -1.09 -37.39 15.82
N ASP A 4 -1.67 -36.81 16.86
CA ASP A 4 -2.40 -35.54 16.71
C ASP A 4 -1.46 -34.44 17.20
N GLY A 5 -0.55 -34.04 16.32
CA GLY A 5 0.12 -32.75 16.44
C GLY A 5 -0.93 -31.63 16.26
N PRO A 6 -0.74 -30.45 16.88
CA PRO A 6 -1.70 -29.37 16.77
C PRO A 6 -2.02 -29.10 15.30
N SER A 7 -3.31 -29.14 14.97
CA SER A 7 -3.77 -28.82 13.63
C SER A 7 -3.28 -27.40 13.29
N GLY A 8 -2.78 -27.18 12.07
CA GLY A 8 -2.25 -25.87 11.65
C GLY A 8 -3.25 -24.71 11.72
N ARG A 9 -4.50 -24.96 12.14
CA ARG A 9 -5.55 -23.96 12.35
C ARG A 9 -5.43 -23.19 13.67
N ASP A 10 -4.60 -23.66 14.61
CA ASP A 10 -4.42 -23.04 15.94
C ASP A 10 -3.12 -22.24 16.07
N ALA A 11 -2.36 -22.09 14.99
CA ALA A 11 -1.11 -21.35 15.01
C ALA A 11 -1.37 -19.83 15.07
N VAL A 12 -0.78 -19.17 16.06
CA VAL A 12 -0.81 -17.70 16.20
C VAL A 12 -0.17 -17.08 14.96
N PRO A 13 -0.83 -16.11 14.28
CA PRO A 13 -0.26 -15.45 13.12
C PRO A 13 1.08 -14.79 13.43
N ILE A 14 2.02 -14.90 12.49
CA ILE A 14 3.29 -14.19 12.56
C ILE A 14 3.04 -12.77 12.06
N ALA A 15 3.25 -11.78 12.94
CA ALA A 15 3.14 -10.37 12.60
C ALA A 15 4.33 -9.92 11.74
N ILE A 16 4.06 -9.26 10.62
CA ILE A 16 5.06 -8.72 9.70
C ILE A 16 4.66 -7.30 9.30
N ASP A 17 5.59 -6.35 9.44
CA ASP A 17 5.48 -5.04 8.80
C ASP A 17 6.07 -5.08 7.38
N PHE A 18 5.23 -4.85 6.37
CA PHE A 18 5.65 -4.75 4.98
C PHE A 18 5.66 -3.29 4.53
N HIS A 19 6.83 -2.73 4.27
CA HIS A 19 6.96 -1.35 3.81
C HIS A 19 6.89 -1.30 2.28
N PHE A 20 6.03 -0.44 1.72
CA PHE A 20 5.87 -0.26 0.29
C PHE A 20 5.80 1.20 -0.17
N ASP A 21 6.27 1.41 -1.40
CA ASP A 21 5.88 2.49 -2.29
C ASP A 21 5.28 1.81 -3.52
N VAL A 22 4.11 2.26 -4.01
CA VAL A 22 3.51 1.70 -5.24
C VAL A 22 4.49 1.81 -6.41
N MET A 23 5.37 2.82 -6.39
CA MET A 23 6.39 3.02 -7.42
C MET A 23 7.50 2.00 -7.45
N CYS A 24 7.73 1.28 -6.36
CA CYS A 24 8.87 0.40 -6.25
C CYS A 24 8.58 -0.94 -6.95
N PRO A 25 9.25 -1.28 -8.07
CA PRO A 25 9.02 -2.56 -8.74
C PRO A 25 9.45 -3.74 -7.85
N TRP A 26 10.43 -3.54 -6.96
CA TRP A 26 10.89 -4.56 -6.03
C TRP A 26 9.90 -4.79 -4.88
N ALA A 27 9.30 -3.73 -4.34
CA ALA A 27 8.23 -3.87 -3.36
C ALA A 27 7.02 -4.56 -4.00
N TYR A 28 6.70 -4.24 -5.25
CA TYR A 28 5.60 -4.88 -5.97
C TYR A 28 5.82 -6.38 -6.14
N GLN A 29 6.99 -6.82 -6.64
CA GLN A 29 7.29 -8.25 -6.77
C GLN A 29 7.27 -8.97 -5.41
N THR A 30 7.87 -8.36 -4.38
CA THR A 30 7.86 -8.92 -3.02
C THR A 30 6.44 -8.99 -2.45
N SER A 31 5.56 -8.04 -2.80
CA SER A 31 4.16 -8.03 -2.35
C SER A 31 3.36 -9.20 -2.93
N LYS A 32 3.63 -9.59 -4.19
CA LYS A 32 3.00 -10.78 -4.79
C LYS A 32 3.45 -12.04 -4.05
N TRP A 33 4.74 -12.15 -3.79
CA TRP A 33 5.30 -13.28 -3.05
C TRP A 33 4.73 -13.38 -1.63
N ILE A 34 4.70 -12.29 -0.86
CA ILE A 34 4.23 -12.36 0.54
C ILE A 34 2.73 -12.69 0.62
N ARG A 35 1.91 -12.25 -0.34
CA ARG A 35 0.49 -12.66 -0.45
C ARG A 35 0.37 -14.16 -0.69
N THR A 36 1.18 -14.74 -1.57
CA THR A 36 1.23 -16.20 -1.76
C THR A 36 1.71 -16.92 -0.49
N VAL A 37 2.68 -16.37 0.24
CA VAL A 37 3.13 -16.96 1.52
C VAL A 37 2.03 -16.96 2.57
N ARG A 38 1.22 -15.89 2.65
CA ARG A 38 0.06 -15.78 3.55
C ARG A 38 -1.00 -16.87 3.32
N GLU A 39 -1.04 -17.49 2.14
CA GLU A 39 -1.91 -18.64 1.84
C GLU A 39 -1.39 -19.96 2.43
N MET A 40 -0.09 -20.04 2.74
CA MET A 40 0.58 -21.26 3.21
C MET A 40 0.90 -21.23 4.72
N VAL A 41 1.09 -20.03 5.28
CA VAL A 41 1.50 -19.81 6.67
C VAL A 41 0.64 -18.67 7.24
N PRO A 42 0.15 -18.77 8.49
CA PRO A 42 -0.64 -17.70 9.09
C PRO A 42 0.23 -16.45 9.28
N LEU A 43 0.03 -15.46 8.43
CA LEU A 43 0.69 -14.15 8.50
C LEU A 43 -0.34 -13.07 8.80
N ASP A 44 0.02 -12.16 9.71
CA ASP A 44 -0.67 -10.90 9.92
C ASP A 44 0.20 -9.77 9.36
N ILE A 45 -0.20 -9.22 8.21
CA ILE A 45 0.61 -8.25 7.46
C ILE A 45 0.08 -6.85 7.76
N THR A 46 0.95 -6.02 8.34
CA THR A 46 0.73 -4.59 8.46
C THR A 46 1.43 -3.88 7.31
N TRP A 47 0.64 -3.24 6.44
CA TRP A 47 1.18 -2.45 5.33
C TRP A 47 1.63 -1.07 5.83
N ARG A 48 2.91 -0.79 5.62
CA ARG A 48 3.64 0.43 6.01
C ARG A 48 4.14 1.15 4.77
N PHE A 49 4.51 2.42 4.92
CA PHE A 49 4.93 3.25 3.81
C PHE A 49 6.43 3.53 3.83
N PHE A 50 7.04 3.66 2.66
CA PHE A 50 8.32 4.34 2.50
C PHE A 50 8.29 5.10 1.18
N SER A 51 8.98 6.24 1.09
CA SER A 51 8.90 7.09 -0.10
C SER A 51 10.15 7.01 -0.96
N LEU A 52 10.04 6.49 -2.19
CA LEU A 52 11.13 6.55 -3.16
C LEU A 52 11.47 8.00 -3.54
N GLU A 53 10.47 8.88 -3.64
CA GLU A 53 10.68 10.29 -3.96
C GLU A 53 11.44 11.03 -2.85
N GLU A 54 11.28 10.63 -1.59
CA GLU A 54 11.96 11.24 -0.45
C GLU A 54 13.40 10.74 -0.34
N ILE A 55 13.62 9.42 -0.39
CA ILE A 55 14.97 8.86 -0.26
C ILE A 55 15.89 9.27 -1.42
N ASN A 56 15.33 9.46 -2.62
CA ASN A 56 16.08 9.88 -3.80
C ASN A 56 16.02 11.40 -4.02
N ARG A 57 15.51 12.18 -3.05
CA ARG A 57 15.38 13.62 -3.19
C ARG A 57 16.77 14.27 -3.26
N GLU A 58 17.01 15.04 -4.31
CA GLU A 58 18.18 15.92 -4.39
C GLU A 58 18.03 17.15 -3.50
N GLU A 59 19.15 17.66 -2.99
CA GLU A 59 19.17 18.87 -2.19
C GLU A 59 18.60 20.08 -2.98
N GLY A 60 17.77 20.88 -2.31
CA GLY A 60 17.09 22.03 -2.92
C GLY A 60 15.82 21.69 -3.73
N LYS A 61 15.46 20.41 -3.90
CA LYS A 61 14.15 20.03 -4.44
C LYS A 61 13.09 20.00 -3.34
N LYS A 62 11.84 20.34 -3.71
CA LYS A 62 10.69 20.23 -2.81
C LYS A 62 10.49 18.78 -2.35
N HIS A 63 10.21 18.61 -1.08
CA HIS A 63 9.76 17.34 -0.53
C HIS A 63 8.43 16.90 -1.19
N PRO A 64 8.15 15.59 -1.26
CA PRO A 64 6.92 15.11 -1.88
C PRO A 64 5.64 15.64 -1.20
N TRP A 65 5.66 15.87 0.11
CA TRP A 65 4.53 16.43 0.89
C TRP A 65 4.35 17.95 0.75
N GLU A 66 5.28 18.66 0.12
CA GLU A 66 5.16 20.09 -0.19
C GLU A 66 4.45 20.33 -1.52
N ARG A 67 4.09 19.26 -2.22
CA ARG A 67 3.38 19.27 -3.51
C ARG A 67 1.93 18.88 -3.25
N GLU A 68 1.01 19.49 -4.01
CA GLU A 68 -0.42 19.17 -3.92
C GLU A 68 -0.67 17.69 -4.23
N TRP A 69 0.03 17.18 -5.24
CA TRP A 69 0.04 15.79 -5.62
C TRP A 69 1.42 15.38 -6.12
N SER A 70 1.90 14.22 -5.70
CA SER A 70 3.19 13.64 -6.07
C SER A 70 3.02 12.15 -6.35
N TYR A 71 3.90 11.61 -7.18
CA TYR A 71 3.69 10.32 -7.84
C TYR A 71 3.52 9.21 -6.80
N GLY A 72 4.55 8.92 -6.01
CA GLY A 72 4.48 7.86 -5.00
C GLY A 72 3.68 8.31 -3.78
N TRP A 73 3.92 9.54 -3.32
CA TRP A 73 3.32 10.05 -2.08
C TRP A 73 1.80 10.16 -2.13
N GLY A 74 1.23 10.59 -3.25
CA GLY A 74 -0.22 10.69 -3.43
C GLY A 74 -0.90 9.33 -3.25
N MET A 75 -0.34 8.28 -3.88
CA MET A 75 -0.84 6.92 -3.73
C MET A 75 -0.69 6.39 -2.30
N MET A 76 0.41 6.70 -1.61
CA MET A 76 0.57 6.31 -0.20
C MET A 76 -0.42 7.03 0.72
N ARG A 77 -0.82 8.27 0.43
CA ARG A 77 -1.88 8.97 1.18
C ARG A 77 -3.25 8.30 1.00
N VAL A 78 -3.56 7.82 -0.20
CA VAL A 78 -4.77 7.02 -0.46
C VAL A 78 -4.74 5.74 0.38
N ALA A 79 -3.64 5.00 0.32
CA ALA A 79 -3.47 3.78 1.10
C ALA A 79 -3.51 4.03 2.62
N ALA A 80 -2.91 5.13 3.10
CA ALA A 80 -2.95 5.54 4.51
C ALA A 80 -4.38 5.78 4.98
N LEU A 81 -5.19 6.48 4.17
CA LEU A 81 -6.59 6.73 4.50
C LEU A 81 -7.40 5.42 4.55
N LEU A 82 -7.23 4.51 3.58
CA LEU A 82 -7.90 3.20 3.56
C LEU A 82 -7.52 2.35 4.79
N ARG A 83 -6.24 2.34 5.15
CA ARG A 83 -5.71 1.60 6.31
C ARG A 83 -6.39 1.97 7.63
N ARG A 84 -6.91 3.18 7.78
CA ARG A 84 -7.61 3.61 9.01
C ARG A 84 -8.85 2.79 9.32
N THR A 85 -9.51 2.28 8.29
CA THR A 85 -10.74 1.49 8.43
C THR A 85 -10.53 0.02 8.10
N SER A 86 -9.60 -0.29 7.19
CA SER A 86 -9.38 -1.66 6.71
C SER A 86 -7.96 -1.83 6.19
N MET A 87 -7.17 -2.67 6.86
CA MET A 87 -5.86 -3.09 6.35
C MET A 87 -6.00 -3.91 5.06
N ASP A 88 -7.13 -4.61 4.88
CA ASP A 88 -7.44 -5.36 3.67
C ASP A 88 -7.73 -4.43 2.47
N ASP A 89 -8.43 -3.32 2.68
CA ASP A 89 -8.64 -2.35 1.58
C ASP A 89 -7.35 -1.64 1.20
N CYS A 90 -6.44 -1.41 2.15
CA CYS A 90 -5.07 -0.96 1.86
C CYS A 90 -4.33 -2.00 1.00
N ASP A 91 -4.41 -3.29 1.34
CA ASP A 91 -3.81 -4.38 0.57
C ASP A 91 -4.35 -4.43 -0.86
N ARG A 92 -5.69 -4.43 -1.00
CA ARG A 92 -6.40 -4.51 -2.27
C ARG A 92 -6.10 -3.31 -3.17
N PHE A 93 -6.05 -2.11 -2.60
CA PHE A 93 -5.63 -0.93 -3.34
C PHE A 93 -4.17 -1.02 -3.78
N TYR A 94 -3.26 -1.44 -2.89
CA TYR A 94 -1.85 -1.62 -3.27
C TYR A 94 -1.69 -2.66 -4.38
N GLU A 95 -2.37 -3.81 -4.29
CA GLU A 95 -2.32 -4.82 -5.34
C GLU A 95 -2.80 -4.27 -6.69
N ALA A 96 -3.96 -3.62 -6.71
CA ALA A 96 -4.57 -3.10 -7.93
C ALA A 96 -3.75 -1.95 -8.55
N ALA A 97 -3.30 -1.00 -7.73
CA ALA A 97 -2.45 0.11 -8.18
C ALA A 97 -1.07 -0.38 -8.65
N GLY A 98 -0.49 -1.36 -7.95
CA GLY A 98 0.77 -2.00 -8.35
C GLY A 98 0.65 -2.71 -9.69
N ARG A 99 -0.41 -3.52 -9.90
CA ARG A 99 -0.68 -4.17 -11.19
C ARG A 99 -0.86 -3.15 -12.30
N ALA A 100 -1.66 -2.12 -12.05
CA ALA A 100 -1.91 -1.04 -13.00
C ALA A 100 -0.61 -0.38 -13.46
N LEU A 101 0.32 -0.09 -12.55
CA LEU A 101 1.60 0.51 -12.87
C LEU A 101 2.57 -0.46 -13.57
N HIS A 102 2.80 -1.62 -12.97
CA HIS A 102 3.94 -2.48 -13.30
C HIS A 102 3.63 -3.53 -14.38
N GLU A 103 2.36 -3.87 -14.59
CA GLU A 103 1.93 -4.87 -15.58
C GLU A 103 1.12 -4.25 -16.72
N ASP A 104 0.21 -3.31 -16.42
CA ASP A 104 -0.73 -2.77 -17.40
C ASP A 104 -0.28 -1.46 -18.07
N ALA A 105 0.86 -0.91 -17.64
CA ALA A 105 1.37 0.40 -18.08
C ALA A 105 0.37 1.56 -17.93
N ARG A 106 -0.57 1.44 -16.97
CA ARG A 106 -1.46 2.54 -16.54
C ARG A 106 -0.70 3.49 -15.63
N GLN A 107 -1.29 4.66 -15.39
CA GLN A 107 -0.70 5.74 -14.62
C GLN A 107 -1.49 5.95 -13.31
N PRO A 108 -1.43 5.04 -12.32
CA PRO A 108 -2.23 5.13 -11.09
C PRO A 108 -1.92 6.35 -10.22
N HIS A 109 -0.83 7.04 -10.52
CA HIS A 109 -0.49 8.33 -9.93
C HIS A 109 -1.21 9.51 -10.55
N ARG A 110 -2.11 9.29 -11.50
CA ARG A 110 -3.06 10.32 -11.92
C ARG A 110 -4.31 10.14 -11.07
N PRO A 111 -4.81 11.19 -10.38
CA PRO A 111 -5.96 11.07 -9.49
C PRO A 111 -7.14 10.33 -10.13
N GLU A 112 -7.47 10.65 -11.38
CA GLU A 112 -8.55 10.02 -12.12
C GLU A 112 -8.34 8.51 -12.39
N VAL A 113 -7.09 8.06 -12.48
CA VAL A 113 -6.76 6.64 -12.63
C VAL A 113 -6.81 5.93 -11.28
N ALA A 114 -6.37 6.58 -10.20
CA ALA A 114 -6.52 6.06 -8.84
C ALA A 114 -8.00 5.90 -8.46
N GLU A 115 -8.84 6.88 -8.82
CA GLU A 115 -10.29 6.82 -8.65
C GLU A 115 -10.88 5.63 -9.42
N ALA A 116 -10.54 5.48 -10.70
CA ALA A 116 -11.01 4.34 -11.50
C ALA A 116 -10.56 2.99 -10.92
N ILE A 117 -9.33 2.89 -10.39
CA ILE A 117 -8.83 1.68 -9.75
C ILE A 117 -9.64 1.34 -8.49
N LEU A 118 -9.98 2.34 -7.68
CA LEU A 118 -10.84 2.15 -6.50
C LEU A 118 -12.22 1.64 -6.91
N GLU A 119 -12.83 2.23 -7.94
CA GLU A 119 -14.11 1.76 -8.49
C GLU A 119 -14.03 0.32 -9.01
N GLU A 120 -12.98 -0.03 -9.75
CA GLU A 120 -12.72 -1.38 -10.28
C GLU A 120 -12.69 -2.45 -9.17
N ILE A 121 -12.18 -2.09 -7.98
CA ILE A 121 -12.14 -2.97 -6.81
C ILE A 121 -13.32 -2.74 -5.84
N GLY A 122 -14.33 -1.96 -6.24
CA GLY A 122 -15.54 -1.75 -5.44
C GLY A 122 -15.35 -0.89 -4.19
N LEU A 123 -14.35 -0.01 -4.18
CA LEU A 123 -14.11 0.99 -3.15
C LEU A 123 -14.57 2.39 -3.61
N ASP A 124 -14.77 3.30 -2.67
CA ASP A 124 -15.20 4.67 -2.96
C ASP A 124 -14.07 5.47 -3.65
N PRO A 125 -14.23 5.94 -4.90
CA PRO A 125 -13.24 6.80 -5.55
C PRO A 125 -13.01 8.11 -4.80
N GLY A 126 -14.01 8.58 -4.03
CA GLY A 126 -13.93 9.78 -3.20
C GLY A 126 -12.80 9.76 -2.17
N VAL A 127 -12.23 8.58 -1.86
CA VAL A 127 -11.05 8.41 -1.01
C VAL A 127 -9.84 9.17 -1.57
N VAL A 128 -9.68 9.28 -2.89
CA VAL A 128 -8.56 10.05 -3.49
C VAL A 128 -8.61 11.50 -3.05
N ARG A 129 -9.73 12.17 -3.32
CA ARG A 129 -9.94 13.56 -2.90
C ARG A 129 -9.85 13.72 -1.38
N ALA A 130 -10.49 12.83 -0.62
CA ALA A 130 -10.44 12.88 0.84
C ALA A 130 -9.00 12.75 1.38
N SER A 131 -8.17 11.90 0.76
CA SER A 131 -6.75 11.76 1.16
C SER A 131 -5.94 13.02 0.88
N ILE A 132 -6.28 13.79 -0.17
CA ILE A 132 -5.64 15.06 -0.52
C ILE A 132 -6.04 16.17 0.45
N GLU A 133 -7.32 16.24 0.81
CA GLU A 133 -7.88 17.24 1.73
C GLU A 133 -7.41 17.00 3.18
N ASP A 134 -7.25 15.74 3.58
CA ASP A 134 -6.75 15.39 4.90
C ASP A 134 -5.21 15.37 4.95
N ARG A 135 -4.62 16.41 5.55
CA ARG A 135 -3.18 16.52 5.73
C ARG A 135 -2.57 15.44 6.64
N THR A 136 -3.34 14.87 7.56
CA THR A 136 -2.82 13.88 8.52
C THR A 136 -2.46 12.56 7.84
N THR A 137 -2.97 12.30 6.63
CA THR A 137 -2.49 11.20 5.77
C THR A 137 -1.01 11.35 5.43
N SER A 138 -0.49 12.57 5.25
CA SER A 138 0.95 12.78 5.05
C SER A 138 1.76 12.57 6.32
N ASP A 139 1.19 12.85 7.48
CA ASP A 139 1.88 12.62 8.76
C ASP A 139 2.00 11.11 9.04
N GLU A 140 0.98 10.32 8.67
CA GLU A 140 1.03 8.85 8.72
C GLU A 140 2.08 8.26 7.77
N VAL A 141 2.13 8.74 6.52
CA VAL A 141 3.16 8.32 5.56
C VAL A 141 4.56 8.68 6.07
N LYS A 142 4.74 9.84 6.69
CA LYS A 142 6.02 10.24 7.31
C LYS A 142 6.39 9.40 8.53
N ALA A 143 5.40 8.98 9.32
CA ALA A 143 5.64 8.22 10.54
C ALA A 143 6.13 6.79 10.26
N ASP A 144 5.71 6.20 9.13
CA ASP A 144 6.19 4.89 8.69
C ASP A 144 7.51 4.96 7.91
N HIS A 145 7.79 6.09 7.23
CA HIS A 145 8.97 6.27 6.38
C HIS A 145 10.29 6.36 7.15
#